data_AF-A0A7S3DTU2-F1
#
_entry.id   AF-A0A7S3DTU2-F1
#
_cell.length_a   1.000
_cell.length_b   1.000
_cell.length_c   1.000
_cell.angle_alpha   90.00
_cell.angle_beta   90.00
_cell.angle_gamma   90.00
#
_symmetry.space_group_name_H-M   'P 1'
#
loop_
_entity.id
_entity.type
_entity.pdbx_description
1 polymer ?
#
loop_
_entity_poly.entity_id
_entity_poly.type
_entity_poly.pdbx_seq_one_letter_code
_entity_poly.pdbx_strand_id
1 'polypeptide(L)'
;GRHSTREKRRRHTLPFNIVSQSLTKLHSKNFQPTTQATRTMRSSFHCMALTLVGFALTSQEAAHGFTSVATTGTFRPHAHLAAAAENVEPFQGTVVACTGPTCTQKGSKTTIALLQELAPEGVTVETINCVSECAECGLGPNVELRANGKKGPFFPIKNKVTTREQVQTILGLPADAPATES
;
A
#
# COMPACT_ATOMS: atom_id res chain seq x y z
N GLY A 1 63.59 -5.75 31.30
CA GLY A 1 62.46 -5.66 32.25
C GLY A 1 61.91 -4.25 32.28
N ARG A 2 60.63 -4.08 31.92
CA ARG A 2 59.69 -3.07 32.44
C ARG A 2 58.31 -3.33 31.82
N HIS A 3 57.39 -3.71 32.69
CA HIS A 3 55.97 -3.94 32.42
C HIS A 3 55.25 -2.64 32.08
N SER A 4 54.27 -2.69 31.16
CA SER A 4 53.19 -1.70 31.10
C SER A 4 51.90 -2.34 30.57
N THR A 5 50.78 -1.85 31.09
CA THR A 5 49.60 -2.59 31.49
C THR A 5 48.50 -2.70 30.43
N ARG A 6 47.89 -3.89 30.37
CA ARG A 6 46.75 -4.28 29.54
C ARG A 6 45.45 -3.73 30.14
N GLU A 7 44.87 -2.73 29.49
CA GLU A 7 43.59 -2.10 29.82
C GLU A 7 42.43 -3.11 29.68
N LYS A 8 41.70 -3.35 30.78
CA LYS A 8 40.62 -4.32 30.90
C LYS A 8 39.27 -3.58 30.89
N ARG A 9 38.70 -3.32 29.70
CA ARG A 9 37.33 -2.78 29.59
C ARG A 9 36.30 -3.85 29.95
N ARG A 10 35.66 -3.63 31.09
CA ARG A 10 34.54 -4.42 31.64
C ARG A 10 33.31 -4.22 30.76
N ARG A 11 32.73 -5.31 30.27
CA ARG A 11 31.36 -5.35 29.73
C ARG A 11 30.42 -5.42 30.91
N HIS A 12 29.50 -4.45 31.01
CA HIS A 12 28.37 -4.52 31.93
C HIS A 12 27.31 -5.44 31.32
N THR A 13 27.24 -6.66 31.85
CA THR A 13 26.14 -7.59 31.65
C THR A 13 25.08 -7.25 32.70
N LEU A 14 23.89 -6.81 32.28
CA LEU A 14 22.76 -6.65 33.19
C LEU A 14 22.05 -8.00 33.39
N PRO A 15 21.61 -8.32 34.62
CA PRO A 15 21.01 -9.62 34.93
C PRO A 15 19.56 -9.71 34.45
N PHE A 16 19.28 -10.81 33.74
CA PHE A 16 17.96 -11.40 33.59
C PHE A 16 17.31 -11.58 34.97
N ASN A 17 16.11 -11.06 35.14
CA ASN A 17 15.24 -11.43 36.24
C ASN A 17 13.97 -12.09 35.69
N ILE A 18 13.86 -13.38 36.03
CA ILE A 18 12.76 -14.30 35.77
C ILE A 18 11.99 -14.42 37.08
N VAL A 19 10.70 -14.09 37.13
CA VAL A 19 9.66 -14.71 38.00
C VAL A 19 8.29 -14.37 37.34
N SER A 20 7.65 -15.29 36.60
CA SER A 20 6.82 -16.43 37.01
C SER A 20 5.32 -16.11 37.19
N GLN A 21 4.55 -16.60 36.21
CA GLN A 21 3.28 -17.32 36.30
C GLN A 21 2.03 -16.66 36.91
N SER A 22 0.99 -16.54 36.09
CA SER A 22 -0.35 -16.99 36.46
C SER A 22 -1.04 -17.64 35.27
N LEU A 23 -1.21 -18.95 35.39
CA LEU A 23 -2.03 -19.81 34.55
C LEU A 23 -3.50 -19.40 34.67
N THR A 24 -4.14 -19.11 33.54
CA THR A 24 -5.57 -19.41 33.36
C THR A 24 -5.71 -20.37 32.20
N LYS A 25 -5.89 -21.65 32.55
CA LYS A 25 -6.48 -22.69 31.71
C LYS A 25 -7.82 -22.18 31.19
N LEU A 26 -8.03 -22.17 29.87
CA LEU A 26 -9.34 -22.39 29.27
C LEU A 26 -9.17 -22.96 27.86
N HIS A 27 -9.54 -24.23 27.75
CA HIS A 27 -9.95 -24.99 26.56
C HIS A 27 -9.20 -24.78 25.24
N SER A 28 -8.18 -25.64 25.09
CA SER A 28 -7.69 -26.17 23.83
C SER A 28 -8.81 -26.87 23.05
N LYS A 29 -9.29 -26.22 21.99
CA LYS A 29 -9.90 -26.90 20.84
C LYS A 29 -8.88 -26.91 19.72
N ASN A 30 -8.09 -27.98 19.70
CA ASN A 30 -7.59 -28.68 18.52
C ASN A 30 -7.71 -27.90 17.20
N PHE A 31 -6.77 -26.98 16.93
CA PHE A 31 -6.53 -26.51 15.57
C PHE A 31 -5.26 -27.19 15.11
N GLN A 32 -5.42 -28.30 14.37
CA GLN A 32 -4.30 -28.96 13.72
C GLN A 32 -3.72 -28.00 12.66
N PRO A 33 -2.43 -27.63 12.72
CA PRO A 33 -1.78 -27.01 11.59
C PRO A 33 -1.62 -28.10 10.53
N THR A 34 -2.54 -28.14 9.58
CA THR A 34 -2.34 -28.93 8.37
C THR A 34 -1.18 -28.30 7.60
N THR A 35 0.01 -28.86 7.79
CA THR A 35 1.15 -28.72 6.91
C THR A 35 0.74 -29.24 5.54
N GLN A 36 0.13 -28.39 4.73
CA GLN A 36 -0.06 -28.72 3.32
C GLN A 36 1.28 -28.62 2.63
N ALA A 37 1.80 -29.81 2.36
CA ALA A 37 2.91 -30.12 1.50
C ALA A 37 2.92 -29.24 0.25
N THR A 38 4.12 -28.78 -0.09
CA THR A 38 4.54 -28.34 -1.42
C THR A 38 4.04 -29.30 -2.48
N ARG A 39 2.90 -29.01 -3.10
CA ARG A 39 2.47 -29.63 -4.35
C ARG A 39 2.94 -28.74 -5.49
N THR A 40 4.15 -29.03 -5.96
CA THR A 40 4.64 -28.64 -7.28
C THR A 40 3.69 -29.21 -8.33
N MET A 41 2.69 -28.43 -8.73
CA MET A 41 1.95 -28.71 -9.96
C MET A 41 2.80 -28.28 -11.14
N ARG A 42 3.62 -29.22 -11.63
CA ARG A 42 3.95 -29.30 -13.05
C ARG A 42 2.63 -29.48 -13.80
N SER A 43 2.01 -28.38 -14.21
CA SER A 43 0.94 -28.43 -15.21
C SER A 43 1.59 -28.42 -16.58
N SER A 44 1.52 -29.59 -17.20
CA SER A 44 1.95 -29.88 -18.56
C SER A 44 1.42 -28.86 -19.57
N PHE A 45 2.30 -28.57 -20.53
CA PHE A 45 2.01 -28.03 -21.85
C PHE A 45 0.72 -28.59 -22.46
N HIS A 46 -0.18 -27.70 -22.87
CA HIS A 46 -1.06 -27.78 -24.04
C HIS A 46 -1.10 -26.32 -24.55
N CYS A 47 -0.39 -25.92 -25.60
CA CYS A 47 -0.63 -26.25 -27.01
C CYS A 47 -2.08 -25.97 -27.41
N MET A 48 -2.41 -24.70 -27.59
CA MET A 48 -3.43 -24.25 -28.55
C MET A 48 -2.85 -23.04 -29.30
N ALA A 49 -2.02 -23.38 -30.29
CA ALA A 49 -2.00 -22.65 -31.55
C ALA A 49 -3.37 -22.84 -32.24
N LEU A 50 -3.68 -21.95 -33.20
CA LEU A 50 -4.94 -21.76 -33.93
C LEU A 50 -5.89 -20.77 -33.24
N THR A 51 -6.33 -19.67 -33.85
CA THR A 51 -6.53 -19.40 -35.28
C THR A 51 -6.42 -17.91 -35.58
N LEU A 52 -5.67 -17.62 -36.65
CA LEU A 52 -5.81 -16.40 -37.43
C LEU A 52 -7.22 -16.34 -38.04
N VAL A 53 -8.00 -15.35 -37.62
CA VAL A 53 -9.07 -14.74 -38.42
C VAL A 53 -8.92 -13.24 -38.10
N GLY A 54 -8.31 -12.43 -38.95
CA GLY A 54 -8.87 -12.11 -40.26
C GLY A 54 -10.07 -11.17 -40.10
N PHE A 55 -9.93 -10.06 -39.36
CA PHE A 55 -10.90 -8.97 -39.44
C PHE A 55 -10.32 -7.83 -40.27
N ALA A 56 -10.87 -7.73 -41.47
CA ALA A 56 -10.60 -6.72 -42.46
C ALA A 56 -11.00 -5.32 -41.98
N LEU A 57 -10.25 -4.34 -42.48
CA LEU A 57 -10.62 -2.96 -42.76
C LEU A 57 -12.12 -2.63 -42.62
N THR A 58 -12.42 -1.60 -41.83
CA THR A 58 -13.25 -0.49 -42.31
C THR A 58 -12.68 0.83 -41.78
N SER A 59 -12.20 1.64 -42.71
CA SER A 59 -12.04 3.09 -42.56
C SER A 59 -13.31 3.74 -42.07
N GLN A 60 -13.19 4.72 -41.18
CA GLN A 60 -13.97 5.95 -41.31
C GLN A 60 -13.18 7.11 -40.70
N GLU A 61 -12.54 7.86 -41.60
CA GLU A 61 -12.27 9.27 -41.40
C GLU A 61 -13.62 9.99 -41.27
N ALA A 62 -13.88 10.56 -40.10
CA ALA A 62 -14.86 11.62 -39.95
C ALA A 62 -14.10 12.86 -39.49
N ALA A 63 -13.57 13.57 -40.48
CA ALA A 63 -13.12 14.93 -40.33
C ALA A 63 -14.34 15.82 -40.04
N HIS A 64 -14.56 16.15 -38.77
CA HIS A 64 -15.38 17.28 -38.39
C HIS A 64 -14.45 18.41 -38.00
N GLY A 65 -14.27 19.33 -38.96
CA GLY A 65 -13.65 20.62 -38.72
C GLY A 65 -14.37 21.34 -37.59
N PHE A 66 -13.67 21.55 -36.50
CA PHE A 66 -14.12 22.44 -35.44
C PHE A 66 -13.49 23.80 -35.68
N THR A 67 -14.36 24.74 -36.07
CA THR A 67 -14.10 26.17 -36.23
C THR A 67 -13.39 26.73 -35.01
N SER A 68 -12.15 27.18 -35.22
CA SER A 68 -11.41 28.03 -34.29
C SER A 68 -12.11 29.39 -34.16
N VAL A 69 -12.94 29.55 -33.14
CA VAL A 69 -13.36 30.87 -32.68
C VAL A 69 -12.28 31.40 -31.75
N ALA A 70 -11.43 32.26 -32.30
CA ALA A 70 -10.50 33.09 -31.54
C ALA A 70 -11.30 34.04 -30.64
N THR A 71 -11.51 33.64 -29.39
CA THR A 71 -12.03 34.53 -28.34
C THR A 71 -10.84 35.17 -27.67
N THR A 72 -10.61 36.45 -27.96
CA THR A 72 -9.67 37.33 -27.23
C THR A 72 -10.22 37.61 -25.84
N GLY A 73 -10.19 36.58 -24.99
CA GLY A 73 -10.50 36.66 -23.57
C GLY A 73 -9.33 37.30 -22.84
N THR A 74 -9.57 38.47 -22.29
CA THR A 74 -8.70 39.25 -21.42
C THR A 74 -8.04 38.36 -20.36
N PHE A 75 -6.72 38.20 -20.48
CA PHE A 75 -5.85 37.58 -19.48
C PHE A 75 -5.97 38.36 -18.16
N ARG A 76 -6.78 37.87 -17.23
CA ARG A 76 -6.73 38.30 -15.83
C ARG A 76 -5.58 37.53 -15.17
N PRO A 77 -4.52 38.19 -14.67
CA PRO A 77 -3.55 37.53 -13.82
C PRO A 77 -4.29 37.07 -12.57
N HIS A 78 -4.54 35.77 -12.46
CA HIS A 78 -4.99 35.17 -11.22
C HIS A 78 -3.88 35.39 -10.20
N ALA A 79 -4.13 36.35 -9.32
CA ALA A 79 -3.38 36.53 -8.09
C ALA A 79 -3.16 35.14 -7.46
N HIS A 80 -1.89 34.85 -7.18
CA HIS A 80 -1.45 33.75 -6.36
C HIS A 80 -2.33 33.67 -5.12
N LEU A 81 -3.32 32.79 -5.15
CA LEU A 81 -3.94 32.25 -3.96
C LEU A 81 -2.83 31.51 -3.25
N ALA A 82 -2.26 32.18 -2.25
CA ALA A 82 -1.43 31.56 -1.24
C ALA A 82 -2.27 30.40 -0.69
N ALA A 83 -1.95 29.19 -1.15
CA ALA A 83 -2.48 27.97 -0.61
C ALA A 83 -2.21 28.04 0.89
N ALA A 84 -3.29 28.09 1.67
CA ALA A 84 -3.19 27.82 3.09
C ALA A 84 -2.49 26.46 3.18
N ALA A 85 -1.26 26.47 3.70
CA ALA A 85 -0.60 25.25 4.13
C ALA A 85 -1.45 24.72 5.29
N GLU A 86 -2.53 24.01 4.96
CA GLU A 86 -3.23 23.18 5.92
C GLU A 86 -2.16 22.28 6.52
N ASN A 87 -2.04 22.35 7.84
CA ASN A 87 -1.14 21.52 8.60
C ASN A 87 -1.65 20.10 8.45
N VAL A 88 -1.20 19.39 7.40
CA VAL A 88 -1.56 18.02 7.15
C VAL A 88 -0.81 17.19 8.19
N GLU A 89 -1.48 16.97 9.32
CA GLU A 89 -0.98 16.08 10.36
C GLU A 89 -0.77 14.69 9.72
N PRO A 90 0.44 14.12 9.84
CA PRO A 90 0.72 12.81 9.25
C PRO A 90 -0.22 11.77 9.84
N PHE A 91 -0.72 10.88 8.99
CA PHE A 91 -1.60 9.81 9.44
C PHE A 91 -0.85 8.93 10.44
N GLN A 92 -1.49 8.60 11.57
CA GLN A 92 -0.95 7.66 12.57
C GLN A 92 -1.92 6.48 12.74
N GLY A 93 -1.42 5.27 12.50
CA GLY A 93 -2.23 4.06 12.64
C GLY A 93 -1.82 2.92 11.71
N THR A 94 -2.78 2.06 11.42
CA THR A 94 -2.58 0.90 10.53
C THR A 94 -3.25 1.15 9.20
N VAL A 95 -2.50 1.00 8.12
CA VAL A 95 -3.01 1.03 6.73
C VAL A 95 -3.08 -0.40 6.23
N VAL A 96 -4.28 -0.84 5.84
CA VAL A 96 -4.52 -2.22 5.40
C VAL A 96 -4.78 -2.24 3.91
N ALA A 97 -3.87 -2.83 3.13
CA ALA A 97 -3.98 -2.92 1.68
C ALA A 97 -4.58 -4.25 1.23
N CYS A 98 -5.47 -4.19 0.22
CA CYS A 98 -6.10 -5.37 -0.36
C CYS A 98 -5.15 -6.13 -1.31
N THR A 99 -4.90 -7.41 -1.04
CA THR A 99 -4.10 -8.32 -1.88
C THR A 99 -4.94 -9.32 -2.68
N GLY A 100 -6.27 -9.13 -2.70
CA GLY A 100 -7.18 -10.00 -3.45
C GLY A 100 -6.85 -10.04 -4.95
N PRO A 101 -7.31 -11.08 -5.67
CA PRO A 101 -6.97 -11.29 -7.07
C PRO A 101 -7.31 -10.07 -7.94
N THR A 102 -8.47 -9.44 -7.73
CA THR A 102 -8.89 -8.24 -8.46
C THR A 102 -8.01 -7.03 -8.15
N CYS A 103 -7.69 -6.78 -6.88
CA CYS A 103 -6.80 -5.68 -6.51
C CYS A 103 -5.38 -5.89 -7.03
N THR A 104 -4.90 -7.14 -7.01
CA THR A 104 -3.61 -7.52 -7.58
C THR A 104 -3.54 -7.26 -9.08
N GLN A 105 -4.58 -7.65 -9.84
CA GLN A 105 -4.68 -7.36 -11.27
C GLN A 105 -4.69 -5.86 -11.56
N LYS A 106 -5.24 -5.06 -10.65
CA LYS A 106 -5.29 -3.58 -10.75
C LYS A 106 -4.07 -2.87 -10.19
N GLY A 107 -3.02 -3.59 -9.81
CA GLY A 107 -1.74 -3.00 -9.41
C GLY A 107 -1.55 -2.82 -7.90
N SER A 108 -2.28 -3.55 -7.03
CA SER A 108 -2.09 -3.42 -5.58
C SER A 108 -0.67 -3.73 -5.11
N LYS A 109 0.09 -4.55 -5.85
CA LYS A 109 1.51 -4.80 -5.57
C LYS A 109 2.35 -3.51 -5.59
N THR A 110 2.12 -2.67 -6.60
CA THR A 110 2.81 -1.38 -6.73
C THR A 110 2.35 -0.43 -5.62
N THR A 111 1.05 -0.39 -5.33
CA THR A 111 0.51 0.41 -4.23
C THR A 111 1.09 0.01 -2.87
N ILE A 112 1.24 -1.29 -2.60
CA ILE A 112 1.83 -1.80 -1.35
C ILE A 112 3.30 -1.41 -1.24
N ALA A 113 4.07 -1.52 -2.33
CA ALA A 113 5.46 -1.08 -2.34
C ALA A 113 5.58 0.42 -2.04
N LEU A 114 4.74 1.24 -2.67
CA LEU A 114 4.69 2.69 -2.42
C LEU A 114 4.27 3.02 -0.98
N LEU A 115 3.31 2.28 -0.42
CA LEU A 115 2.91 2.43 0.98
C LEU A 115 4.05 2.09 1.94
N GLN A 116 4.83 1.05 1.67
CA GLN A 116 5.97 0.67 2.49
C GLN A 116 7.13 1.66 2.37
N GLU A 117 7.36 2.19 1.17
CA GLU A 117 8.40 3.19 0.91
C GLU A 117 8.09 4.53 1.58
N LEU A 118 6.82 4.96 1.52
CA LEU A 118 6.40 6.29 1.99
C LEU A 118 5.83 6.31 3.41
N ALA A 119 5.64 5.16 4.05
CA ALA A 119 5.05 5.11 5.40
C ALA A 119 5.95 5.85 6.41
N PRO A 120 5.45 6.89 7.08
CA PRO A 120 6.21 7.56 8.14
C PRO A 120 6.34 6.67 9.38
N GLU A 121 7.29 7.01 10.27
CA GLU A 121 7.44 6.33 11.55
C GLU A 121 6.13 6.40 12.35
N GLY A 122 5.60 5.23 12.73
CA GLY A 122 4.30 5.12 13.43
C GLY A 122 3.12 4.70 12.56
N VAL A 123 3.31 4.55 11.24
CA VAL A 123 2.34 3.90 10.35
C VAL A 123 2.72 2.44 10.13
N THR A 124 1.78 1.53 10.41
CA THR A 124 1.96 0.09 10.12
C THR A 124 1.22 -0.28 8.85
N VAL A 125 1.91 -0.87 7.88
CA VAL A 125 1.27 -1.37 6.64
C VAL A 125 0.97 -2.86 6.78
N GLU A 126 -0.30 -3.21 6.79
CA GLU A 126 -0.78 -4.60 6.80
C GLU A 126 -1.37 -4.97 5.44
N THR A 127 -1.43 -6.27 5.16
CA THR A 127 -2.04 -6.79 3.95
C THR A 127 -3.09 -7.85 4.29
N ILE A 128 -4.23 -7.80 3.63
CA ILE A 128 -5.28 -8.81 3.75
C ILE A 128 -5.88 -9.15 2.40
N ASN A 129 -6.44 -10.36 2.27
CA ASN A 129 -6.97 -10.85 1.00
C ASN A 129 -8.12 -9.99 0.46
N CYS A 130 -9.02 -9.51 1.30
CA CYS A 130 -10.13 -8.67 0.86
C CYS A 130 -10.53 -7.74 2.00
N VAL A 131 -10.55 -6.45 1.71
CA VAL A 131 -10.84 -5.39 2.71
C VAL A 131 -12.34 -5.10 2.80
N SER A 132 -13.07 -5.27 1.70
CA SER A 132 -14.52 -5.12 1.61
C SER A 132 -15.16 -6.37 1.03
N GLU A 133 -16.49 -6.46 1.14
CA GLU A 133 -17.25 -7.43 0.36
C GLU A 133 -16.97 -7.20 -1.14
N CYS A 134 -16.85 -8.29 -1.91
CA CYS A 134 -16.31 -8.30 -3.28
C CYS A 134 -16.96 -7.30 -4.26
N ALA A 135 -18.09 -6.68 -3.92
CA ALA A 135 -18.75 -5.64 -4.71
C ALA A 135 -17.85 -4.40 -4.95
N GLU A 136 -17.01 -4.01 -3.99
CA GLU A 136 -16.13 -2.83 -4.15
C GLU A 136 -14.76 -3.16 -4.74
N CYS A 137 -14.41 -4.45 -4.87
CA CYS A 137 -13.16 -4.90 -5.51
C CYS A 137 -13.08 -4.47 -6.99
N GLY A 138 -14.24 -4.22 -7.63
CA GLY A 138 -14.33 -3.63 -8.97
C GLY A 138 -13.70 -2.24 -9.07
N LEU A 139 -13.45 -1.54 -7.96
CA LEU A 139 -12.83 -0.22 -7.90
C LEU A 139 -11.39 -0.24 -7.36
N GLY A 140 -10.78 -1.43 -7.22
CA GLY A 140 -9.42 -1.59 -6.69
C GLY A 140 -8.32 -0.80 -7.44
N PRO A 141 -7.14 -0.60 -6.82
CA PRO A 141 -6.72 -1.10 -5.50
C PRO A 141 -7.42 -0.39 -4.32
N ASN A 142 -7.79 -1.16 -3.29
CA ASN A 142 -8.51 -0.68 -2.11
C ASN A 142 -7.60 -0.68 -0.88
N VAL A 143 -7.70 0.38 -0.07
CA VAL A 143 -6.89 0.60 1.14
C VAL A 143 -7.80 1.04 2.29
N GLU A 144 -7.76 0.33 3.41
CA GLU A 144 -8.49 0.67 4.64
C GLU A 144 -7.57 1.40 5.63
N LEU A 145 -8.11 2.45 6.26
CA LEU A 145 -7.37 3.29 7.20
C LEU A 145 -7.87 3.10 8.63
N ARG A 146 -7.03 2.50 9.48
CA ARG A 146 -7.30 2.31 10.90
C ARG A 146 -6.51 3.33 11.71
N ALA A 147 -7.10 4.49 11.95
CA ALA A 147 -6.49 5.51 12.80
C ALA A 147 -6.29 4.99 14.24
N ASN A 148 -5.16 5.35 14.85
CA ASN A 148 -4.88 4.98 16.23
C ASN A 148 -5.99 5.43 17.19
N GLY A 149 -6.38 4.54 18.12
CA GLY A 149 -7.41 4.81 19.12
C GLY A 149 -8.86 4.73 18.64
N LYS A 150 -9.11 4.63 17.33
CA LYS A 150 -10.47 4.39 16.81
C LYS A 150 -10.79 2.90 16.83
N LYS A 151 -11.91 2.55 17.45
CA LYS A 151 -12.49 1.20 17.42
C LYS A 151 -13.82 1.27 16.71
N GLY A 152 -14.02 0.40 15.73
CA GLY A 152 -15.28 0.31 15.00
C GLY A 152 -15.28 -0.86 14.02
N PRO A 153 -16.46 -1.35 13.63
CA PRO A 153 -16.59 -2.39 12.62
C PRO A 153 -16.34 -1.87 11.19
N PHE A 154 -16.44 -0.56 10.99
CA PHE A 154 -16.30 0.09 9.68
C PHE A 154 -15.19 1.14 9.74
N PHE A 155 -14.07 0.82 9.09
CA PHE A 155 -13.01 1.78 8.84
C PHE A 155 -13.19 2.39 7.45
N PRO A 156 -12.76 3.64 7.23
CA PRO A 156 -12.85 4.27 5.93
C PRO A 156 -11.95 3.53 4.92
N ILE A 157 -12.55 3.16 3.79
CA ILE A 157 -11.87 2.52 2.66
C ILE A 157 -11.68 3.56 1.55
N LYS A 158 -10.45 3.66 1.05
CA LYS A 158 -10.08 4.46 -0.12
C LYS A 158 -9.90 3.52 -1.31
N ASN A 159 -10.64 3.78 -2.37
CA ASN A 159 -10.63 2.99 -3.61
C ASN A 159 -9.77 3.68 -4.69
N LYS A 160 -9.34 2.92 -5.71
CA LYS A 160 -8.51 3.37 -6.84
C LYS A 160 -7.19 4.03 -6.42
N VAL A 161 -6.51 3.47 -5.43
CA VAL A 161 -5.20 3.97 -4.98
C VAL A 161 -4.10 3.36 -5.86
N THR A 162 -3.71 4.08 -6.91
CA THR A 162 -2.74 3.62 -7.92
C THR A 162 -1.51 4.51 -8.04
N THR A 163 -1.62 5.79 -7.68
CA THR A 163 -0.53 6.76 -7.89
C THR A 163 0.17 7.13 -6.58
N ARG A 164 1.41 7.62 -6.70
CA ARG A 164 2.24 8.02 -5.55
C ARG A 164 1.59 9.17 -4.78
N GLU A 165 0.98 10.12 -5.49
CA GLU A 165 0.34 11.31 -4.92
C GLU A 165 -0.90 10.92 -4.10
N GLN A 166 -1.64 9.90 -4.56
CA GLN A 166 -2.76 9.36 -3.81
C GLN A 166 -2.30 8.68 -2.52
N VAL A 167 -1.18 7.96 -2.57
CA VAL A 167 -0.56 7.35 -1.39
C VAL A 167 -0.10 8.44 -0.41
N GLN A 168 0.58 9.48 -0.89
CA GLN A 168 0.97 10.63 -0.06
C GLN A 168 -0.24 11.31 0.57
N THR A 169 -1.31 11.53 -0.20
CA THR A 169 -2.57 12.12 0.30
C THR A 169 -3.19 11.27 1.40
N ILE A 170 -3.15 9.95 1.28
CA ILE A 170 -3.66 9.01 2.29
C ILE A 170 -2.83 9.04 3.56
N LEU A 171 -1.50 9.13 3.42
CA LEU A 171 -0.57 9.17 4.54
C LEU A 171 -0.47 10.56 5.18
N GLY A 172 -1.10 11.58 4.59
CA GLY A 172 -1.02 12.96 5.06
C GLY A 172 0.37 13.57 4.83
N LEU A 173 1.04 13.21 3.73
CA LEU A 173 2.33 13.76 3.35
C LEU A 173 2.17 14.91 2.34
N PRO A 174 3.05 15.92 2.35
CA PRO A 174 3.04 16.96 1.32
C PRO A 174 3.32 16.33 -0.05
N ALA A 175 2.63 16.80 -1.09
CA ALA A 175 2.78 16.27 -2.46
C ALA A 175 4.22 16.37 -3.00
N ASP A 176 5.00 17.31 -2.46
CA ASP A 176 6.38 17.58 -2.87
C ASP A 176 7.43 16.92 -1.95
N ALA A 177 7.05 15.98 -1.06
CA ALA A 177 8.04 15.34 -0.20
C ALA A 177 9.05 14.57 -1.08
N PRO A 178 10.33 15.00 -1.15
CA PRO A 178 11.33 14.28 -1.91
C PRO A 178 11.41 12.87 -1.33
N ALA A 179 11.55 11.86 -2.20
CA ALA A 179 11.80 10.50 -1.76
C ALA A 179 13.02 10.54 -0.82
N THR A 180 12.80 10.33 0.47
CA THR A 180 13.86 10.32 1.47
C THR A 180 14.74 9.11 1.19
N GLU A 181 15.85 9.32 0.48
CA GLU A 181 16.91 8.33 0.32
C GLU A 181 17.34 7.89 1.72
N SER A 182 16.92 6.69 2.10
CA SER A 182 17.18 6.05 3.41
C SER A 182 18.13 4.88 3.23
#